data_AF-A0A368NF08-F1
#
_entry.id   AF-A0A368NF08-F1
#
_cell.length_a   1.000
_cell.length_b   1.000
_cell.length_c   1.000
_cell.angle_alpha   90.00
_cell.angle_beta   90.00
_cell.angle_gamma   90.00
#
_symmetry.space_group_name_H-M   'P 1'
#
loop_
_entity.id
_entity.type
_entity.pdbx_description
1 polymer ?
#
loop_
_entity_poly.entity_id
_entity_poly.type
_entity_poly.pdbx_seq_one_letter_code
_entity_poly.pdbx_strand_id
1 'polypeptide(L)'
;MSEGDSETEGTALDENQQLGTEAAGNGSGISGPMTADGNGSGISGPMTADGNGSGISGPMTADGNGSGISGPMTADGNGSGISGPMTADGNGSGISGPMTADGNGSGISGP
;
A
#
# COMPACT_ATOMS: atom_id res chain seq x y z
N MET A 1 -12.18 -7.21 -41.29
CA MET A 1 -12.73 -8.13 -40.27
C MET A 1 -11.59 -8.52 -39.36
N SER A 2 -11.83 -8.44 -38.04
CA SER A 2 -10.92 -8.46 -36.89
C SER A 2 -10.53 -7.08 -36.37
N GLU A 3 -11.56 -6.43 -35.85
CA GLU A 3 -11.63 -5.73 -34.57
C GLU A 3 -10.86 -6.45 -33.43
N GLY A 4 -10.39 -5.69 -32.46
CA GLY A 4 -9.85 -6.21 -31.21
C GLY A 4 -9.06 -5.17 -30.44
N ASP A 5 -9.77 -4.22 -29.86
CA ASP A 5 -9.30 -3.17 -28.96
C ASP A 5 -8.37 -3.70 -27.85
N SER A 6 -7.30 -2.96 -27.58
CA SER A 6 -6.61 -3.00 -26.29
C SER A 6 -6.03 -1.63 -26.02
N GLU A 7 -6.94 -0.69 -25.79
CA GLU A 7 -6.65 0.56 -25.10
C GLU A 7 -6.20 0.20 -23.68
N THR A 8 -4.90 0.04 -23.48
CA THR A 8 -4.31 0.21 -22.15
C THR A 8 -4.05 1.70 -21.99
N GLU A 9 -5.12 2.45 -21.74
CA GLU A 9 -5.06 3.83 -21.29
C GLU A 9 -4.42 3.81 -19.89
N GLY A 10 -3.09 3.96 -19.86
CA GLY A 10 -2.42 4.36 -18.64
C GLY A 10 -2.96 5.72 -18.24
N THR A 11 -3.77 5.77 -17.18
CA THR A 11 -4.26 7.02 -16.61
C THR A 11 -3.07 7.79 -16.04
N ALA A 12 -2.42 8.58 -16.88
CA ALA A 12 -1.55 9.66 -16.45
C ALA A 12 -2.47 10.72 -15.82
N LEU A 13 -2.64 10.66 -14.50
CA LEU A 13 -3.48 11.60 -13.79
C LEU A 13 -2.73 12.93 -13.65
N ASP A 14 -3.31 13.92 -14.33
CA ASP A 14 -3.04 15.34 -14.30
C ASP A 14 -2.94 15.88 -12.87
N GLU A 15 -1.88 16.66 -12.61
CA GLU A 15 -1.51 17.26 -11.32
C GLU A 15 -2.50 18.37 -10.89
N ASN A 16 -3.80 18.11 -10.69
CA ASN A 16 -4.64 19.06 -9.94
C ASN A 16 -6.03 18.59 -9.47
N GLN A 17 -6.39 17.32 -9.54
CA GLN A 17 -7.75 16.92 -9.15
C GLN A 17 -7.69 16.00 -7.93
N GLN A 18 -7.97 16.62 -6.79
CA GLN A 18 -8.16 16.04 -5.47
C GLN A 18 -9.38 15.10 -5.44
N LEU A 19 -9.30 13.97 -6.14
CA LEU A 19 -10.24 12.85 -6.15
C LEU A 19 -9.40 11.58 -6.15
N GLY A 20 -9.64 10.66 -5.21
CA GLY A 20 -8.80 9.47 -5.04
C GLY A 20 -8.67 8.67 -6.34
N THR A 21 -7.48 8.13 -6.59
CA THR A 21 -7.20 7.31 -7.77
C THR A 21 -7.69 5.88 -7.54
N GLU A 22 -8.60 5.41 -8.38
CA GLU A 22 -9.00 4.00 -8.41
C GLU A 22 -8.28 3.30 -9.58
N ALA A 23 -7.62 2.18 -9.29
CA ALA A 23 -6.99 1.34 -10.30
C ALA A 23 -7.57 -0.08 -10.22
N ALA A 24 -8.15 -0.57 -11.31
CA ALA A 24 -8.62 -1.97 -11.43
C ALA A 24 -7.47 -3.01 -11.46
N GLY A 25 -6.26 -2.60 -11.12
CA GLY A 25 -5.03 -3.37 -11.18
C GLY A 25 -3.98 -2.74 -10.29
N ASN A 26 -2.75 -2.61 -10.76
CA ASN A 26 -1.69 -2.01 -9.94
C ASN A 26 -1.69 -0.48 -10.00
N GLY A 27 -1.36 0.15 -8.89
CA GLY A 27 -1.23 1.60 -8.76
C GLY A 27 0.19 2.05 -8.46
N SER A 28 0.69 3.15 -9.04
CA SER A 28 2.02 3.67 -8.69
C SER A 28 2.19 5.16 -8.90
N GLY A 29 3.04 5.80 -8.09
CA GLY A 29 3.47 7.19 -8.30
C GLY A 29 2.38 8.23 -8.06
N ILE A 30 1.39 7.92 -7.23
CA ILE A 30 0.27 8.83 -6.94
C ILE A 30 0.60 9.72 -5.76
N SER A 31 0.26 11.01 -5.89
CA SER A 31 0.18 11.94 -4.77
C SER A 31 -1.29 12.18 -4.45
N GLY A 32 -1.77 11.62 -3.34
CA GLY A 32 -3.18 11.62 -2.95
C GLY A 32 -3.68 10.22 -2.57
N PRO A 33 -4.97 10.11 -2.18
CA PRO A 33 -5.59 8.83 -1.86
C PRO A 33 -5.62 7.88 -3.06
N MET A 34 -5.41 6.59 -2.84
CA MET A 34 -5.49 5.55 -3.85
C MET A 34 -6.22 4.29 -3.35
N THR A 35 -7.02 3.69 -4.24
CA THR A 35 -7.56 2.34 -4.10
C THR A 35 -7.10 1.51 -5.30
N ALA A 36 -6.60 0.29 -5.06
CA ALA A 36 -6.13 -0.61 -6.11
C ALA A 36 -6.60 -2.05 -5.89
N ASP A 37 -7.22 -2.67 -6.89
CA ASP A 37 -7.59 -4.10 -6.84
C ASP A 37 -6.34 -5.02 -6.92
N GLY A 38 -5.19 -4.45 -7.27
CA GLY A 38 -3.89 -5.11 -7.30
C GLY A 38 -2.95 -4.59 -6.23
N ASN A 39 -1.68 -4.45 -6.59
CA ASN A 39 -0.64 -3.91 -5.71
C ASN A 39 -0.53 -2.39 -5.87
N GLY A 40 0.19 -1.73 -4.96
CA GLY A 40 0.70 -0.41 -5.32
C GLY A 40 1.97 0.04 -4.64
N SER A 41 2.56 1.08 -5.23
CA SER A 41 3.92 1.48 -4.92
C SER A 41 4.16 2.97 -5.07
N GLY A 42 4.95 3.56 -4.17
CA GLY A 42 5.37 4.95 -4.29
C GLY A 42 4.19 5.93 -4.20
N ILE A 43 3.28 5.69 -3.26
CA ILE A 43 2.09 6.52 -3.03
C ILE A 43 2.39 7.48 -1.87
N SER A 44 2.14 8.77 -2.10
CA SER A 44 2.16 9.79 -1.05
C SER A 44 0.71 10.16 -0.71
N GLY A 45 0.14 9.46 0.27
CA GLY A 45 -1.26 9.56 0.65
C GLY A 45 -1.81 8.25 1.20
N PRO A 46 -3.08 8.23 1.64
CA PRO A 46 -3.74 7.00 2.06
C PRO A 46 -3.84 6.00 0.92
N MET A 47 -3.61 4.72 1.22
CA MET A 47 -3.73 3.63 0.24
C MET A 47 -4.60 2.49 0.77
N THR A 48 -5.49 1.97 -0.07
CA THR A 48 -6.14 0.66 0.09
C THR A 48 -5.77 -0.24 -1.08
N ALA A 49 -5.39 -1.50 -0.81
CA ALA A 49 -5.01 -2.45 -1.86
C ALA A 49 -5.47 -3.88 -1.55
N ASP A 50 -6.10 -4.57 -2.49
CA ASP A 50 -6.39 -6.02 -2.33
C ASP A 50 -5.11 -6.87 -2.47
N GLY A 51 -4.05 -6.29 -3.04
CA GLY A 51 -2.72 -6.89 -3.16
C GLY A 51 -1.74 -6.42 -2.09
N ASN A 52 -0.48 -6.20 -2.49
CA ASN A 52 0.58 -5.71 -1.61
C ASN A 52 0.82 -4.21 -1.81
N GLY A 53 1.43 -3.56 -0.83
CA GLY A 53 1.88 -2.17 -0.94
C GLY A 53 3.34 -1.95 -0.58
N SER A 54 4.01 -1.03 -1.28
CA SER A 54 5.41 -0.71 -1.03
C SER A 54 5.72 0.78 -1.13
N GLY A 55 6.55 1.31 -0.25
CA GLY A 55 7.01 2.69 -0.37
C GLY A 55 5.87 3.70 -0.27
N ILE A 56 4.98 3.51 0.70
CA ILE A 56 3.83 4.38 0.94
C ILE A 56 4.17 5.38 2.04
N SER A 57 3.92 6.65 1.80
CA SER A 57 3.99 7.71 2.80
C SER A 57 2.56 8.12 3.15
N GLY A 58 2.02 7.55 4.22
CA GLY A 58 0.62 7.68 4.60
C GLY A 58 0.07 6.38 5.20
N PRO A 59 -1.20 6.39 5.64
CA PRO A 59 -1.89 5.19 6.09
C PRO A 59 -2.04 4.17 4.96
N MET A 60 -1.87 2.90 5.28
CA MET A 60 -2.06 1.81 4.32
C MET A 60 -2.94 0.71 4.93
N THR A 61 -3.91 0.24 4.14
CA THR A 61 -4.64 -1.01 4.36
C THR A 61 -4.38 -1.94 3.18
N ALA A 62 -4.04 -3.20 3.44
CA ALA A 62 -3.91 -4.18 2.36
C ALA A 62 -4.23 -5.62 2.76
N ASP A 63 -4.89 -6.38 1.89
CA ASP A 63 -5.14 -7.81 2.14
C ASP A 63 -3.85 -8.66 1.95
N GLY A 64 -2.85 -8.11 1.27
CA GLY A 64 -1.53 -8.70 1.11
C GLY A 64 -0.51 -8.25 2.15
N ASN A 65 0.73 -8.07 1.71
CA ASN A 65 1.85 -7.62 2.54
C ASN A 65 2.13 -6.13 2.33
N GLY A 66 2.85 -5.51 3.27
CA GLY A 66 3.33 -4.13 3.15
C GLY A 66 4.82 -3.99 3.45
N SER A 67 5.51 -3.12 2.71
CA SER A 67 6.93 -2.87 2.90
C SER A 67 7.30 -1.40 2.76
N GLY A 68 8.16 -0.88 3.63
CA GLY A 68 8.67 0.49 3.50
C GLY A 68 7.58 1.54 3.64
N ILE A 69 6.72 1.39 4.65
CA ILE A 69 5.59 2.29 4.89
C ILE A 69 5.98 3.30 5.95
N SER A 70 5.76 4.58 5.68
CA SER A 70 5.87 5.66 6.65
C SER A 70 4.47 6.11 7.03
N GLY A 71 3.95 5.56 8.11
CA GLY A 71 2.57 5.74 8.55
C GLY A 71 1.99 4.48 9.18
N PRO A 72 0.73 4.54 9.65
CA PRO A 72 0.02 3.36 10.14
C PRO A 72 -0.20 2.34 9.02
N MET A 73 -0.02 1.07 9.34
CA MET A 73 -0.29 -0.03 8.42
C MET A 73 -1.24 -1.04 9.07
N THR A 74 -2.24 -1.48 8.31
CA THR A 74 -3.03 -2.67 8.59
C THR A 74 -2.87 -3.63 7.41
N ALA A 75 -2.55 -4.90 7.66
CA ALA A 75 -2.55 -5.88 6.59
C ALA A 75 -2.84 -7.32 7.03
N ASP A 76 -3.51 -8.10 6.20
CA ASP A 76 -3.77 -9.52 6.52
C ASP A 76 -2.50 -10.38 6.30
N GLY A 77 -1.53 -9.88 5.53
CA GLY A 77 -0.22 -10.51 5.33
C GLY A 77 0.84 -10.07 6.35
N ASN A 78 2.07 -9.95 5.88
CA ASN A 78 3.23 -9.54 6.68
C ASN A 78 3.57 -8.05 6.45
N GLY A 79 4.32 -7.46 7.38
CA GLY A 79 4.85 -6.10 7.25
C GLY A 79 6.37 -6.03 7.45
N SER A 80 7.04 -5.18 6.68
CA SER A 80 8.48 -4.97 6.82
C SER A 80 8.89 -3.51 6.67
N GLY A 81 9.78 -3.01 7.53
CA GLY A 81 10.33 -1.66 7.39
C GLY A 81 9.26 -0.58 7.54
N ILE A 82 8.41 -0.71 8.56
CA ILE A 82 7.31 0.21 8.81
C ILE A 82 7.75 1.24 9.85
N SER A 83 7.59 2.52 9.53
CA SER A 83 7.78 3.62 10.48
C SER A 83 6.40 4.13 10.89
N GLY A 84 5.87 3.59 11.98
CA GLY A 84 4.52 3.82 12.45
C GLY A 84 3.90 2.58 13.09
N PRO A 85 2.68 2.68 13.61
CA PRO A 85 1.93 1.54 14.13
C PRO A 85 1.67 0.51 13.04
N MET A 86 1.79 -0.76 13.38
CA MET A 86 1.45 -1.87 12.50
C MET A 86 0.46 -2.82 13.19
N THR A 87 -0.58 -3.20 12.46
CA THR A 87 -1.45 -4.35 12.77
C THR A 87 -1.35 -5.33 11.61
N ALA A 88 -1.09 -6.60 11.87
CA ALA A 88 -1.16 -7.61 10.82
C ALA A 88 -1.45 -9.03 11.30
N ASP A 89 -2.09 -9.86 10.48
CA ASP A 89 -2.30 -11.28 10.84
C ASP A 89 -1.01 -12.11 10.63
N GLY A 90 -0.12 -11.64 9.75
CA GLY A 90 1.18 -12.28 9.52
C GLY A 90 2.28 -11.85 10.50
N ASN A 91 3.52 -11.88 10.03
CA ASN A 91 4.71 -11.47 10.79
C ASN A 91 5.07 -10.00 10.52
N GLY A 92 5.92 -9.44 11.38
CA GLY A 92 6.47 -8.10 11.20
C GLY A 92 7.98 -8.05 11.41
N SER A 93 8.68 -7.28 10.57
CA SER A 93 10.12 -7.07 10.68
C SER A 93 10.52 -5.60 10.54
N GLY A 94 11.44 -5.13 11.39
CA GLY A 94 11.98 -3.77 11.27
C GLY A 94 10.92 -2.69 11.44
N ILE A 95 10.03 -2.86 12.42
CA ILE A 95 8.93 -1.94 12.71
C ILE A 95 9.41 -0.90 13.71
N SER A 96 9.45 0.36 13.31
CA SER A 96 9.69 1.50 14.19
C SER A 96 8.35 2.06 14.68
N GLY A 97 7.82 1.46 15.74
CA GLY A 97 6.48 1.76 16.27
C GLY A 97 5.87 0.57 17.01
N PRO A 98 4.69 0.74 17.61
CA PRO A 98 3.95 -0.36 18.19
C PRO A 98 3.53 -1.35 17.11
N MET A 99 3.58 -2.63 17.43
CA MET A 99 3.17 -3.71 16.54
C MET A 99 2.19 -4.64 17.26
N THR A 100 1.08 -4.92 16.60
CA THR A 100 0.18 -6.02 16.94
C THR A 100 0.22 -7.01 15.79
N ALA A 101 0.51 -8.27 16.07
CA ALA A 101 0.37 -9.31 15.06
C ALA A 101 0.07 -10.68 15.65
N ASP A 102 -0.60 -11.52 14.86
CA ASP A 102 -0.84 -12.92 15.20
C ASP A 102 0.41 -13.78 14.94
N GLY A 103 1.26 -13.36 13.99
CA GLY A 103 2.58 -13.94 13.75
C GLY A 103 3.68 -13.38 14.66
N ASN A 104 4.92 -13.70 14.31
CA ASN A 104 6.11 -13.26 15.04
C ASN A 104 6.57 -11.85 14.64
N GLY A 105 7.20 -11.16 15.58
CA GLY A 105 7.86 -9.89 15.39
C GLY A 105 9.39 -10.00 15.48
N SER A 106 10.13 -9.33 14.61
CA SER A 106 11.60 -9.21 14.69
C SER A 106 12.07 -7.78 14.46
N GLY A 107 13.02 -7.28 15.24
CA GLY A 107 13.53 -5.91 15.08
C GLY A 107 12.46 -4.83 15.27
N ILE A 108 11.46 -5.07 16.12
CA ILE A 108 10.47 -4.07 16.51
C ILE A 108 11.14 -3.10 17.49
N SER A 109 11.09 -1.83 17.15
CA SER A 109 11.61 -0.70 17.91
C SER A 109 10.49 0.33 18.06
N GLY A 110 9.53 0.06 18.94
CA GLY A 110 8.55 1.07 19.35
C GLY A 110 9.10 1.97 20.46
N PRO A 111 8.47 3.10 20.76
CA PRO A 111 8.79 3.85 21.99
C PRO A 111 8.69 2.96 23.23
#